data_AF-A0A379WUD2-F1
#
_entry.id   AF-A0A379WUD2-F1
#
_cell.length_a   1.000
_cell.length_b   1.000
_cell.length_c   1.000
_cell.angle_alpha   90.00
_cell.angle_beta   90.00
_cell.angle_gamma   90.00
#
_symmetry.space_group_name_H-M   'P 1'
#
loop_
_entity.id
_entity.type
_entity.pdbx_description
1 polymer ?
#
loop_
_entity_poly.entity_id
_entity_poly.type
_entity_poly.pdbx_seq_one_letter_code
_entity_poly.pdbx_strand_id
1 'polypeptide(L)' 'MVPPPSDIRVKNPDFFKRVLQEGSLGLGESYMDGWWECERLDIFFSKVLRAGLENQLPHHVKDTLRIPRRASD' A
#
# COMPACT_ATOMS: atom_id res chain seq x y z
N MET A 1 -15.12 -17.51 13.13
CA MET A 1 -13.75 -17.52 12.59
C MET A 1 -13.20 -16.12 12.75
N VAL A 2 -12.16 -15.91 13.56
CA VAL A 2 -11.52 -14.60 13.69
C VAL A 2 -10.60 -14.42 12.48
N PRO A 3 -10.72 -13.32 11.71
CA PRO A 3 -9.82 -13.09 10.59
C PRO A 3 -8.37 -13.02 11.11
N PRO A 4 -7.39 -13.55 10.36
CA PRO A 4 -5.98 -13.36 10.67
C PRO A 4 -5.69 -11.90 10.99
N PRO A 5 -4.84 -11.61 11.99
CA PRO A 5 -4.56 -10.22 12.38
C PRO A 5 -3.81 -9.44 11.28
N SER A 6 -3.30 -10.12 10.25
CA SER A 6 -2.69 -9.51 9.07
C SER A 6 -3.69 -9.12 7.97
N ASP A 7 -4.96 -9.50 8.11
CA ASP A 7 -5.98 -9.24 7.09
C ASP A 7 -6.40 -7.77 7.13
N ILE A 8 -6.48 -7.18 5.94
CA ILE A 8 -6.88 -5.77 5.80
C ILE A 8 -8.39 -5.64 5.92
N ARG A 9 -8.83 -4.57 6.59
CA ARG A 9 -10.23 -4.15 6.64
C ARG A 9 -10.38 -2.90 5.80
N VAL A 10 -11.00 -3.04 4.64
CA VAL A 10 -11.25 -1.92 3.73
C VAL A 10 -12.45 -1.12 4.24
N LYS A 11 -12.25 0.17 4.46
CA LYS A 11 -13.27 1.14 4.89
C LYS A 11 -13.78 1.99 3.73
N ASN A 12 -13.00 2.11 2.65
CA ASN A 12 -13.35 2.89 1.47
C ASN A 12 -13.36 2.00 0.21
N PRO A 13 -14.46 1.93 -0.55
CA PRO A 13 -14.54 1.14 -1.78
C PRO A 13 -13.56 1.58 -2.89
N ASP A 14 -13.13 2.85 -2.90
CA ASP A 14 -12.18 3.39 -3.88
C ASP A 14 -10.75 2.86 -3.69
N PHE A 15 -10.48 2.17 -2.56
CA PHE A 15 -9.20 1.53 -2.25
C PHE A 15 -8.68 0.66 -3.39
N PHE A 16 -9.49 -0.29 -3.87
CA PHE A 16 -9.04 -1.24 -4.88
C PHE A 16 -8.67 -0.55 -6.20
N LYS A 17 -9.47 0.45 -6.60
CA LYS A 17 -9.21 1.24 -7.80
C LYS A 17 -7.87 1.97 -7.70
N ARG A 18 -7.60 2.61 -6.55
CA ARG A 18 -6.34 3.32 -6.32
C ARG A 18 -5.14 2.38 -6.32
N VAL A 19 -5.21 1.24 -5.65
CA VAL A 19 -4.14 0.23 -5.65
C VAL A 19 -3.87 -0.31 -7.06
N LEU A 20 -4.91 -0.54 -7.86
CA LEU A 20 -4.74 -0.98 -9.25
C LEU A 20 -4.13 0.12 -10.16
N GLN A 21 -4.37 1.39 -9.86
CA GLN A 21 -3.88 2.53 -10.66
C GLN A 21 -2.52 3.08 -10.22
N GLU A 22 -2.18 2.94 -8.95
CA GLU A 22 -0.99 3.56 -8.33
C GLU A 22 -0.05 2.53 -7.71
N GLY A 23 -0.40 1.24 -7.79
CA GLY A 23 0.45 0.14 -7.34
C GLY A 23 0.78 0.23 -5.84
N SER A 24 2.06 0.11 -5.52
CA SER A 24 2.56 0.07 -4.14
C SER A 24 2.35 1.40 -3.40
N LEU A 25 2.47 2.53 -4.11
CA LEU A 25 2.21 3.85 -3.56
C LEU A 25 0.74 4.05 -3.21
N GLY A 26 -0.18 3.62 -4.09
CA GLY A 26 -1.62 3.68 -3.82
C GLY A 26 -2.01 2.87 -2.58
N LEU A 27 -1.35 1.73 -2.33
CA LEU A 27 -1.54 0.93 -1.12
C LEU A 27 -1.08 1.68 0.14
N GLY A 28 0.09 2.33 0.09
CA GLY A 28 0.65 3.09 1.22
C GLY A 28 -0.10 4.40 1.51
N GLU A 29 -0.42 5.19 0.48
CA GLU A 29 -1.14 6.45 0.66
C GLU A 29 -2.59 6.22 1.12
N SER A 30 -3.27 5.20 0.60
CA SER A 30 -4.61 4.84 1.08
C SER A 30 -4.61 4.35 2.53
N TYR A 31 -3.50 3.79 3.03
CA TYR A 31 -3.33 3.51 4.46
C TYR A 31 -3.24 4.80 5.27
N MET A 32 -2.43 5.76 4.82
CA MET A 32 -2.31 7.08 5.47
C MET A 32 -3.63 7.85 5.48
N ASP A 33 -4.43 7.73 4.41
CA ASP A 33 -5.77 8.32 4.30
C ASP A 33 -6.84 7.55 5.12
N GLY A 34 -6.47 6.44 5.78
CA GLY A 34 -7.37 5.65 6.61
C GLY A 34 -8.42 4.85 5.83
N TRP A 35 -8.20 4.62 4.53
CA TRP A 35 -9.13 3.87 3.66
C TRP A 35 -9.16 2.38 3.96
N TRP A 36 -8.12 1.87 4.60
CA TRP A 36 -8.07 0.52 5.13
C TRP A 36 -7.23 0.48 6.40
N GLU A 37 -7.46 -0.53 7.22
CA GLU A 37 -6.69 -0.76 8.44
C GLU A 37 -6.28 -2.23 8.55
N CYS A 38 -5.28 -2.51 9.38
CA CYS A 38 -4.81 -3.85 9.69
C CYS A 38 -4.31 -3.86 11.13
N GLU A 39 -4.59 -4.94 11.86
CA GLU A 39 -4.18 -5.09 13.26
C GLU A 39 -2.67 -5.34 13.40
N ARG A 40 -2.09 -6.10 12.45
CA ARG A 40 -0.67 -6.46 12.40
C ARG A 40 -0.05 -6.06 11.07
N LEU A 41 0.18 -4.76 10.94
CA LEU A 41 0.73 -4.13 9.75
C LEU A 41 2.16 -4.60 9.41
N ASP A 42 2.94 -4.89 10.44
CA ASP A 42 4.26 -5.54 10.37
C ASP A 42 4.21 -6.90 9.67
N ILE A 43 3.24 -7.74 10.04
CA ILE A 43 3.03 -9.05 9.43
C ILE A 43 2.50 -8.90 8.00
N PHE A 44 1.59 -7.96 7.78
CA PHE A 44 1.05 -7.69 6.44
C PHE A 44 2.17 -7.36 5.45
N PHE A 45 3.02 -6.37 5.74
CA PHE A 45 4.12 -6.04 4.82
C PHE A 45 5.14 -7.16 4.70
N SER A 46 5.43 -7.89 5.78
CA SER A 46 6.28 -9.07 5.70
C SER A 46 5.74 -10.12 4.73
N LYS A 47 4.41 -10.33 4.69
CA LYS A 47 3.77 -11.24 3.74
C LYS A 47 3.75 -10.69 2.32
N VAL A 48 3.43 -9.41 2.15
CA VAL A 48 3.39 -8.73 0.85
C VAL A 48 4.76 -8.77 0.16
N LEU A 49 5.82 -8.39 0.87
CA LEU A 49 7.19 -8.40 0.35
C LEU A 49 7.70 -9.82 0.08
N ARG A 50 7.32 -10.81 0.90
CA ARG A 50 7.69 -12.22 0.66
C ARG A 50 6.92 -12.85 -0.50
N ALA A 51 5.68 -12.41 -0.73
CA ALA A 51 4.85 -12.86 -1.84
C ALA A 51 5.30 -12.25 -3.18
N GLY A 52 6.28 -11.34 -3.17
CA GLY A 52 6.69 -10.62 -4.36
C GLY A 52 5.56 -9.74 -4.91
N LEU A 53 4.64 -9.27 -4.04
CA LEU A 53 3.48 -8.50 -4.50
C LEU A 53 3.91 -7.19 -5.17
N GLU A 54 5.09 -6.67 -4.85
CA GLU A 54 5.71 -5.57 -5.57
C GLU A 54 5.89 -5.87 -7.06
N ASN A 55 6.09 -7.14 -7.45
CA ASN A 55 6.21 -7.58 -8.84
C ASN A 55 4.85 -7.99 -9.47
N GLN A 56 3.82 -8.15 -8.64
CA GLN A 56 2.45 -8.49 -9.10
C GLN A 56 1.53 -7.28 -9.17
N LEU A 57 1.81 -6.24 -8.40
CA LEU A 57 1.14 -4.95 -8.51
C LEU A 57 1.71 -4.21 -9.74
N PRO A 58 0.87 -3.49 -10.50
CA PRO A 58 1.33 -2.74 -11.64
C PRO A 58 2.43 -1.76 -11.20
N HIS A 59 3.65 -1.93 -11.75
CA HIS A 59 4.72 -0.97 -11.56
C HIS A 59 4.34 0.33 -12.27
N HIS A 60 3.70 1.25 -11.57
CA HIS A 60 3.48 2.58 -12.09
C HIS A 60 4.70 3.45 -11.84
N VAL A 61 5.18 4.12 -12.90
CA VAL A 61 6.34 5.03 -12.91
C VAL A 61 6.32 6.17 -11.87
N LYS A 62 5.21 6.35 -11.14
CA LYS A 62 5.11 7.25 -9.99
C LYS A 62 5.87 6.74 -8.76
N ASP A 63 6.09 5.43 -8.62
CA ASP A 63 6.88 4.83 -7.54
C ASP A 63 8.34 5.29 -7.57
N THR A 64 8.84 5.70 -8.75
CA THR A 64 10.24 6.10 -8.96
C THR A 64 10.49 7.60 -8.79
N LEU A 65 9.45 8.45 -8.71
CA LEU A 65 9.67 9.89 -8.89
C LEU A 65 8.76 10.81 -8.07
N ARG A 66 9.04 10.95 -6.77
CA ARG A 66 8.79 12.23 -6.07
C ARG A 66 9.60 12.44 -4.79
N ILE A 67 10.93 12.36 -4.88
CA ILE A 67 11.79 13.12 -3.98
C ILE A 67 12.13 14.43 -4.70
N PRO A 68 11.43 15.56 -4.46
CA PRO A 68 12.10 16.83 -4.67
C PRO A 68 13.17 16.89 -3.60
N ARG A 69 14.44 16.67 -3.98
CA ARG A 69 15.53 17.20 -3.17
C ARG A 69 15.29 18.70 -3.10
N ARG A 70 14.73 19.16 -1.99
CA ARG A 70 14.70 20.55 -1.62
C ARG A 70 16.16 20.92 -1.37
N ALA A 71 16.84 21.37 -2.42
CA ALA A 71 17.97 22.25 -2.25
C ALA A 71 17.41 23.52 -1.61
N SER A 72 17.51 23.58 -0.28
CA SER A 72 17.43 24.84 0.45
C SER A 72 18.71 24.92 1.25
N ASP A 73 19.58 25.78 0.74
CA ASP A 73 20.77 26.45 1.30
C ASP A 73 21.99 25.61 1.69
#